data_AF-A0A835H5Q2-F1
#
_entry.id   AF-A0A835H5Q2-F1
#
_cell.length_a   1.000
_cell.length_b   1.000
_cell.length_c   1.000
_cell.angle_alpha   90.00
_cell.angle_beta   90.00
_cell.angle_gamma   90.00
#
_symmetry.space_group_name_H-M   'P 1'
#
loop_
_entity.id
_entity.type
_entity.pdbx_description
1 polymer ?
#
loop_
_entity_poly.entity_id
_entity_poly.type
_entity_poly.pdbx_seq_one_letter_code
_entity_poly.pdbx_strand_id
1 'polypeptide(L)'
;MLIDFKQQGAHLIEGSFSDYQSLVHAVKQVDVVLCTISGTDSNNLLLQLKLIDAIKEAGNIKRFLPSEFGMDPSRMGHALEPGRDAFDKKMLVRKAVEDDGIPITYVSTNCFAGYFVGNLSQLKGSFIPPRDKVCLYGDGSVKGTTNCK
;
A
#
# COMPACT_ATOMS: atom_id res chain seq x y z
N MET A 1 -18.19 0.74 -9.45
CA MET A 1 -16.99 0.99 -8.61
C MET A 1 -16.77 2.48 -8.31
N LEU A 2 -16.52 3.38 -9.27
CA LEU A 2 -16.41 4.83 -8.96
C LEU A 2 -17.77 5.52 -8.74
N ILE A 3 -18.76 5.18 -9.56
CA ILE A 3 -20.12 5.72 -9.45
C ILE A 3 -20.74 5.35 -8.10
N ASP A 4 -20.54 4.12 -7.64
CA ASP A 4 -21.06 3.66 -6.35
C ASP A 4 -20.47 4.48 -5.18
N PHE A 5 -19.19 4.82 -5.21
CA PHE A 5 -18.59 5.72 -4.20
C PHE A 5 -19.20 7.12 -4.27
N LYS A 6 -19.42 7.67 -5.47
CA LYS A 6 -20.09 8.96 -5.65
C LYS A 6 -21.53 8.93 -5.12
N GLN A 7 -22.26 7.84 -5.35
CA GLN A 7 -23.61 7.62 -4.81
C GLN A 7 -23.61 7.51 -3.27
N GLN A 8 -22.51 7.03 -2.68
CA GLN A 8 -22.31 7.00 -1.23
C GLN A 8 -21.79 8.33 -0.64
N GLY A 9 -21.66 9.38 -1.48
CA GLY A 9 -21.26 10.72 -1.04
C GLY A 9 -19.78 11.06 -1.21
N ALA A 10 -18.98 10.19 -1.83
CA ALA A 10 -17.59 10.52 -2.14
C ALA A 10 -17.50 11.61 -3.21
N HIS A 11 -16.60 12.58 -2.99
CA HIS A 11 -16.22 13.55 -4.00
C HIS A 11 -15.08 12.97 -4.85
N LEU A 12 -15.34 12.78 -6.13
CA LEU A 12 -14.32 12.29 -7.08
C LEU A 12 -13.50 13.50 -7.57
N ILE A 13 -12.20 13.46 -7.31
CA ILE A 13 -11.23 14.43 -7.83
C ILE A 13 -10.38 13.70 -8.86
N GLU A 14 -10.33 14.24 -10.08
CA GLU A 14 -9.44 13.72 -11.12
C GLU A 14 -8.02 14.26 -10.91
N GLY A 15 -7.04 13.36 -11.02
CA GLY A 15 -5.63 13.69 -10.91
C GLY A 15 -4.78 12.57 -11.49
N SER A 16 -3.56 12.90 -11.91
CA SER A 16 -2.67 11.97 -12.60
C SER A 16 -1.22 12.14 -12.15
N PHE A 17 -0.50 11.04 -11.97
CA PHE A 17 0.94 11.08 -11.71
C PHE A 17 1.79 11.61 -12.89
N SER A 18 1.18 11.73 -14.07
CA SER A 18 1.77 12.36 -15.25
C SER A 18 1.47 13.85 -15.34
N ASP A 19 0.50 14.35 -14.57
CA ASP A 19 0.15 15.77 -14.47
C ASP A 19 0.32 16.23 -13.01
N TYR A 20 1.52 16.73 -12.72
CA TYR A 20 1.88 17.15 -11.36
C TYR A 20 0.97 18.26 -10.80
N GLN A 21 0.49 19.18 -11.63
CA GLN A 21 -0.38 20.26 -11.16
C GLN A 21 -1.75 19.74 -10.74
N SER A 22 -2.26 18.71 -11.42
CA SER A 22 -3.48 18.02 -10.98
C SER A 22 -3.33 17.38 -9.59
N LEU A 23 -2.14 16.82 -9.26
CA LEU A 23 -1.87 16.26 -7.93
C LEU A 23 -1.87 17.34 -6.86
N VAL A 24 -1.12 18.43 -7.07
CA VAL A 24 -1.07 19.56 -6.12
C VAL A 24 -2.47 20.12 -5.88
N HIS A 25 -3.26 20.28 -6.95
CA HIS A 25 -4.64 20.76 -6.86
C HIS A 25 -5.54 19.81 -6.05
N ALA A 26 -5.40 18.49 -6.23
CA ALA A 26 -6.15 17.50 -5.45
C ALA A 26 -5.75 17.52 -3.97
N VAL A 27 -4.46 17.59 -3.68
CA VAL A 27 -3.92 17.60 -2.31
C VAL A 27 -4.35 18.85 -1.53
N LYS A 28 -4.42 20.01 -2.18
CA LYS A 28 -4.88 21.28 -1.56
C LYS A 28 -6.34 21.23 -1.05
N GLN A 29 -7.13 20.24 -1.48
CA GLN A 29 -8.53 20.11 -1.11
C GLN A 29 -8.77 19.23 0.14
N VAL A 30 -7.72 18.62 0.71
CA VAL A 30 -7.85 17.64 1.80
C VAL A 30 -6.87 17.92 2.94
N ASP A 31 -7.16 17.43 4.14
CA ASP A 31 -6.24 17.52 5.28
C ASP A 31 -5.35 16.28 5.44
N VAL A 32 -5.78 15.14 4.91
CA VAL A 32 -5.13 13.83 5.09
C VAL A 32 -5.07 13.13 3.74
N VAL A 33 -3.91 12.57 3.42
CA VAL A 33 -3.70 11.78 2.20
C VAL A 33 -3.45 10.33 2.58
N LEU A 34 -4.21 9.42 1.98
CA LEU A 34 -4.05 7.97 2.10
C LEU A 34 -3.80 7.39 0.70
N CYS A 35 -2.62 6.81 0.49
CA CYS A 35 -2.20 6.26 -0.79
C CYS A 35 -2.34 4.74 -0.79
N THR A 36 -3.16 4.20 -1.71
CA THR A 36 -3.43 2.75 -1.85
C THR A 36 -2.99 2.19 -3.20
N ILE A 37 -2.00 2.81 -3.85
CA ILE A 37 -1.50 2.31 -5.12
C ILE A 37 -0.93 0.90 -4.97
N SER A 38 -1.24 0.02 -5.93
CA SER A 38 -0.80 -1.37 -5.86
C SER A 38 0.69 -1.51 -6.10
N GLY A 39 1.36 -2.28 -5.24
CA GLY A 39 2.75 -2.72 -5.43
C GLY A 39 2.88 -4.01 -6.24
N THR A 40 1.83 -4.48 -6.92
CA THR A 40 1.90 -5.64 -7.84
C THR A 40 2.91 -5.42 -8.96
N ASP A 41 2.97 -4.20 -9.48
CA ASP A 41 4.17 -3.68 -10.12
C ASP A 41 4.85 -2.79 -9.07
N SER A 42 6.00 -3.23 -8.59
CA SER A 42 6.73 -2.52 -7.55
C SER A 42 7.17 -1.13 -8.02
N ASN A 43 7.32 -0.88 -9.32
CA ASN A 43 7.66 0.45 -9.85
C ASN A 43 6.57 1.49 -9.56
N ASN A 44 5.31 1.06 -9.44
CA ASN A 44 4.23 1.96 -9.04
C ASN A 44 4.47 2.54 -7.66
N LEU A 45 5.14 1.83 -6.74
CA LEU A 45 5.46 2.33 -5.40
C LEU A 45 6.27 3.63 -5.44
N LEU A 46 7.10 3.82 -6.47
CA LEU A 46 7.91 5.03 -6.65
C LEU A 46 7.11 6.23 -7.19
N LEU A 47 5.90 6.03 -7.71
CA LEU A 47 5.01 7.14 -8.06
C LEU A 47 4.64 7.98 -6.84
N GLN A 48 4.71 7.40 -5.64
CA GLN A 48 4.48 8.11 -4.38
C GLN A 48 5.48 9.24 -4.16
N LEU A 49 6.68 9.17 -4.75
CA LEU A 49 7.66 10.27 -4.65
C LEU A 49 7.10 11.56 -5.24
N LYS A 50 6.41 11.48 -6.39
CA LYS A 50 5.72 12.65 -6.98
C LYS A 50 4.56 13.14 -6.11
N LEU A 51 3.87 12.23 -5.42
CA LEU A 51 2.81 12.61 -4.49
C LEU A 51 3.38 13.30 -3.25
N ILE A 52 4.55 12.88 -2.77
CA ILE A 52 5.29 13.52 -1.68
C ILE A 52 5.68 14.95 -2.05
N ASP A 53 6.23 15.14 -3.25
CA ASP A 53 6.54 16.48 -3.77
C ASP A 53 5.28 17.37 -3.80
N ALA A 54 4.15 16.83 -4.26
CA ALA A 54 2.89 17.56 -4.30
C ALA A 54 2.34 17.88 -2.89
N ILE A 55 2.50 16.96 -1.93
CA ILE A 55 2.14 17.16 -0.51
C ILE A 55 2.95 18.31 0.08
N LYS A 56 4.26 18.31 -0.17
CA LYS A 56 5.17 19.36 0.28
C LYS A 56 4.81 20.72 -0.30
N GLU A 57 4.52 20.80 -1.59
CA GLU A 57 4.13 22.05 -2.25
C GLU A 57 2.76 22.55 -1.77
N ALA A 58 1.81 21.66 -1.53
CA ALA A 58 0.48 22.02 -1.08
C ALA A 58 0.49 22.58 0.36
N GLY A 59 1.34 22.01 1.24
CA GLY A 59 1.63 22.55 2.58
C GLY A 59 0.49 22.47 3.59
N ASN A 60 -0.66 21.88 3.24
CA ASN A 60 -1.87 21.80 4.06
C ASN A 60 -2.10 20.42 4.71
N ILE A 61 -1.23 19.44 4.46
CA ILE A 61 -1.45 18.06 4.92
C ILE A 61 -1.05 17.87 6.39
N LYS A 62 -2.02 17.42 7.18
CA LYS A 62 -1.88 17.09 8.61
C LYS A 62 -1.41 15.66 8.85
N ARG A 63 -1.65 14.76 7.89
CA ARG A 63 -1.17 13.38 7.92
C ARG A 63 -1.10 12.76 6.52
N PHE A 64 -0.01 12.09 6.22
CA PHE A 64 0.14 11.20 5.08
C PHE A 64 0.17 9.74 5.55
N LEU A 65 -0.42 8.84 4.77
CA LEU A 65 -0.33 7.38 4.91
C LEU A 65 0.08 6.81 3.54
N PRO A 66 1.31 6.31 3.37
CA PRO A 66 1.76 5.76 2.11
C PRO A 66 1.21 4.34 1.92
N SER A 67 1.37 3.80 0.72
CA SER A 67 0.97 2.43 0.37
C SER A 67 1.88 1.40 1.06
N GLU A 68 1.51 1.07 2.30
CA GLU A 68 2.25 0.17 3.19
C GLU A 68 1.51 -1.17 3.35
N PHE A 69 0.33 -1.14 3.98
CA PHE A 69 -0.72 -2.17 4.11
C PHE A 69 -0.31 -3.65 3.94
N GLY A 70 0.82 -4.03 4.52
CA GLY A 70 1.39 -5.38 4.42
C GLY A 70 2.34 -5.64 5.57
N MET A 71 3.47 -6.27 5.28
CA MET A 71 4.58 -6.39 6.22
C MET A 71 5.35 -5.07 6.33
N ASP A 72 5.94 -4.83 7.50
CA ASP A 72 6.77 -3.65 7.74
C ASP A 72 8.12 -3.75 7.01
N PRO A 73 8.36 -3.00 5.91
CA PRO A 73 9.61 -3.06 5.13
C PRO A 73 10.87 -2.83 5.97
N SER A 74 10.81 -2.04 7.04
CA SER A 74 11.97 -1.76 7.89
C SER A 74 12.53 -3.01 8.59
N ARG A 75 11.71 -4.07 8.69
CA ARG A 75 12.05 -5.35 9.33
C ARG A 75 12.39 -6.45 8.33
N MET A 76 12.31 -6.15 7.03
CA MET A 76 12.39 -7.14 5.94
C MET A 76 13.73 -7.16 5.19
N GLY A 77 14.82 -6.70 5.83
CA GLY A 77 16.16 -6.73 5.21
C GLY A 77 16.69 -8.12 4.82
N HIS A 78 16.05 -9.19 5.32
CA HIS A 78 16.34 -10.59 4.99
C HIS A 78 15.43 -11.17 3.89
N ALA A 79 14.57 -10.35 3.28
CA ALA A 79 13.70 -10.78 2.20
C ALA A 79 14.51 -11.25 0.98
N LEU A 80 13.97 -12.23 0.26
CA LEU A 80 14.58 -12.77 -0.95
C LEU A 80 14.01 -12.08 -2.20
N GLU A 81 14.78 -12.07 -3.28
CA GLU A 81 14.29 -11.66 -4.59
C GLU A 81 13.25 -12.65 -5.13
N PRO A 82 12.23 -12.18 -5.90
CA PRO A 82 12.01 -10.78 -6.30
C PRO A 82 11.22 -9.94 -5.27
N GLY A 83 10.82 -10.52 -4.13
CA GLY A 83 9.97 -9.86 -3.14
C GLY A 83 10.65 -8.69 -2.42
N ARG A 84 11.99 -8.72 -2.32
CA ARG A 84 12.78 -7.69 -1.66
C ARG A 84 12.68 -6.31 -2.32
N ASP A 85 12.63 -6.26 -3.65
CA ASP A 85 12.52 -5.01 -4.42
C ASP A 85 11.35 -4.12 -3.96
N ALA A 86 10.20 -4.71 -3.62
CA ALA A 86 9.06 -3.94 -3.11
C ALA A 86 9.32 -3.34 -1.71
N PHE A 87 10.05 -4.03 -0.83
CA PHE A 87 10.41 -3.50 0.49
C PHE A 87 11.43 -2.36 0.36
N ASP A 88 12.45 -2.54 -0.48
CA ASP A 88 13.48 -1.52 -0.70
C ASP A 88 12.85 -0.25 -1.29
N LYS A 89 11.92 -0.36 -2.25
CA LYS A 89 11.18 0.80 -2.80
C LYS A 89 10.29 1.48 -1.77
N LYS A 90 9.63 0.74 -0.87
CA LYS A 90 8.90 1.37 0.25
C LYS A 90 9.84 2.12 1.19
N MET A 91 11.03 1.59 1.47
CA MET A 91 12.03 2.30 2.28
C MET A 91 12.49 3.61 1.62
N LEU A 92 12.61 3.66 0.29
CA LEU A 92 12.87 4.92 -0.42
C LEU A 92 11.74 5.94 -0.22
N VAL A 93 10.48 5.50 -0.28
CA VAL A 93 9.32 6.36 -0.01
C VAL A 93 9.34 6.85 1.43
N ARG A 94 9.56 5.96 2.42
CA ARG A 94 9.65 6.36 3.84
C ARG A 94 10.72 7.42 4.07
N LYS A 95 11.91 7.20 3.50
CA LYS A 95 13.01 8.15 3.59
C LYS A 95 12.62 9.52 3.01
N ALA A 96 11.99 9.56 1.84
CA ALA A 96 11.58 10.83 1.23
C ALA A 96 10.57 11.61 2.09
N VAL A 97 9.58 10.91 2.68
CA VAL A 97 8.60 11.54 3.58
C VAL A 97 9.28 12.12 4.84
N GLU A 98 10.21 11.35 5.43
CA GLU A 98 10.94 11.74 6.64
C GLU A 98 11.89 12.91 6.40
N ASP A 99 12.63 12.89 5.29
CA ASP A 99 13.54 13.98 4.90
C ASP A 99 12.78 15.30 4.68
N ASP A 100 11.53 15.24 4.21
CA ASP A 100 10.66 16.41 4.01
C ASP A 100 9.86 16.84 5.24
N GLY A 101 9.99 16.12 6.37
CA GLY A 101 9.30 16.45 7.62
C GLY A 101 7.77 16.36 7.55
N ILE A 102 7.22 15.60 6.60
CA ILE A 102 5.78 15.45 6.42
C ILE A 102 5.20 14.59 7.56
N PRO A 103 4.12 15.02 8.25
CA PRO A 103 3.49 14.20 9.28
C PRO A 103 3.02 12.87 8.70
N ILE A 104 3.51 11.75 9.24
CA ILE A 104 3.37 10.43 8.61
C ILE A 104 2.78 9.37 9.55
N THR A 105 2.11 8.37 8.99
CA THR A 105 1.76 7.12 9.69
C THR A 105 1.92 5.93 8.75
N TYR A 106 2.78 4.99 9.13
CA TYR A 106 2.93 3.70 8.44
C TYR A 106 1.98 2.68 9.04
N VAL A 107 1.17 2.04 8.20
CA VAL A 107 0.20 1.03 8.63
C VAL A 107 0.64 -0.35 8.16
N SER A 108 1.11 -1.17 9.09
CA SER A 108 1.44 -2.58 8.86
C SER A 108 0.23 -3.45 9.20
N THR A 109 -0.43 -4.01 8.17
CA THR A 109 -1.64 -4.82 8.32
C THR A 109 -1.40 -6.32 8.15
N ASN A 110 -0.15 -6.73 7.92
CA ASN A 110 0.22 -8.12 7.66
C ASN A 110 -0.56 -8.71 6.47
N CYS A 111 -1.07 -9.93 6.61
CA CYS A 111 -1.69 -10.70 5.53
C CYS A 111 -3.19 -10.39 5.40
N PHE A 112 -3.62 -9.95 4.22
CA PHE A 112 -5.04 -9.79 3.89
C PHE A 112 -5.81 -11.10 4.02
N ALA A 113 -6.76 -11.19 4.95
CA ALA A 113 -7.46 -12.44 5.22
C ALA A 113 -8.20 -12.98 3.99
N GLY A 114 -8.87 -12.13 3.21
CA GLY A 114 -9.53 -12.54 1.96
C GLY A 114 -8.57 -13.13 0.92
N TYR A 115 -7.28 -12.78 0.99
CA TYR A 115 -6.25 -13.30 0.10
C TYR A 115 -5.57 -14.55 0.68
N PHE A 116 -5.11 -14.48 1.93
CA PHE A 116 -4.30 -15.52 2.56
C PHE A 116 -5.13 -16.59 3.30
N VAL A 117 -6.18 -16.21 4.03
CA VAL A 117 -7.07 -17.19 4.68
C VAL A 117 -8.04 -17.76 3.66
N GLY A 118 -8.58 -16.91 2.77
CA GLY A 118 -9.57 -17.27 1.77
C GLY A 118 -9.19 -18.48 0.93
N ASN A 119 -7.91 -18.63 0.57
CA ASN A 119 -7.43 -19.80 -0.17
C ASN A 119 -6.44 -20.69 0.60
N LEU A 120 -6.26 -20.51 1.91
CA LEU A 120 -5.24 -21.18 2.72
C LEU A 120 -3.80 -20.93 2.23
N SER A 121 -3.52 -19.70 1.82
CA SER A 121 -2.23 -19.18 1.34
C SER A 121 -1.65 -19.93 0.15
N GLN A 122 -2.51 -20.54 -0.67
CA GLN A 122 -2.06 -21.26 -1.85
C GLN A 122 -1.69 -20.27 -2.96
N LEU A 123 -0.45 -20.35 -3.44
CA LEU A 123 0.08 -19.44 -4.48
C LEU A 123 -0.58 -19.62 -5.85
N LYS A 124 -1.21 -20.78 -6.10
CA LYS A 124 -1.88 -21.11 -7.35
C LYS A 124 -3.31 -21.55 -7.06
N GLY A 125 -4.25 -21.08 -7.88
CA GLY A 125 -5.65 -21.49 -7.81
C GLY A 125 -6.59 -20.32 -7.53
N SER A 126 -7.72 -20.64 -6.92
CA SER A 126 -8.81 -19.69 -6.62
C SER A 126 -8.62 -18.94 -5.30
N PHE A 127 -9.49 -17.96 -5.05
CA PHE A 127 -9.62 -17.25 -3.76
C PHE A 127 -10.48 -18.00 -2.73
N ILE A 128 -10.82 -19.25 -3.00
CA ILE A 128 -11.58 -20.14 -2.10
C ILE A 128 -10.70 -21.31 -1.66
N PRO A 129 -10.94 -21.92 -0.48
CA PRO A 129 -10.05 -22.92 0.05
C PRO A 129 -10.14 -24.20 -0.80
N PRO A 130 -8.99 -24.83 -1.14
CA PRO A 130 -9.01 -26.11 -1.86
C PRO A 130 -9.65 -27.20 -0.99
N ARG A 131 -10.35 -28.13 -1.63
CA ARG A 131 -11.07 -29.22 -0.93
C ARG A 131 -10.27 -30.51 -0.81
N ASP A 132 -9.34 -30.76 -1.73
CA ASP A 132 -8.69 -32.07 -1.86
C ASP A 132 -7.25 -32.07 -1.34
N LYS A 133 -6.47 -31.03 -1.66
CA LYS A 133 -5.04 -30.96 -1.33
C LYS A 133 -4.63 -29.52 -1.00
N VAL A 134 -3.74 -29.40 -0.01
CA VAL A 134 -3.06 -28.16 0.37
C VAL A 134 -1.55 -28.33 0.27
N CYS A 135 -0.84 -27.26 -0.06
CA CYS A 135 0.60 -27.15 0.08
C CYS A 135 0.92 -26.46 1.41
N LEU A 136 1.79 -27.09 2.22
CA LEU A 136 2.38 -26.46 3.41
C LEU A 136 3.75 -25.92 3.04
N TYR A 137 4.02 -24.66 3.41
CA TYR A 137 5.32 -24.04 3.19
C TYR A 137 6.22 -24.29 4.40
N GLY A 138 7.38 -24.93 4.15
CA GLY A 138 8.25 -25.41 5.24
C GLY A 138 7.57 -26.52 6.03
N ASP A 139 7.58 -26.42 7.37
CA ASP A 139 6.88 -27.34 8.27
C ASP A 139 5.47 -26.85 8.68
N GLY A 140 5.06 -25.65 8.24
CA GLY A 140 3.76 -25.06 8.57
C GLY A 140 3.62 -24.57 10.02
N SER A 141 4.70 -24.51 10.81
CA SER A 141 4.67 -24.10 12.22
C SER A 141 4.84 -22.58 12.44
N VAL A 142 5.31 -21.86 11.42
CA VAL A 142 5.56 -20.41 11.48
C VAL A 142 4.24 -19.65 11.49
N LYS A 143 4.06 -18.78 12.49
CA LYS A 143 2.84 -17.99 12.68
C LYS A 143 2.78 -16.82 11.69
N GLY A 144 1.67 -16.73 10.97
CA GLY A 144 1.25 -15.52 10.26
C GLY A 144 0.26 -14.70 11.09
N THR A 145 0.20 -13.38 10.85
CA THR A 145 -0.85 -12.52 11.40
C THR A 145 -1.75 -12.06 10.25
N THR A 146 -3.06 -12.12 10.44
CA THR A 146 -4.05 -11.70 9.42
C THR A 146 -4.90 -10.57 9.96
N ASN A 147 -5.33 -9.66 9.08
CA ASN A 147 -6.18 -8.53 9.44
C ASN A 147 -7.67 -8.91 9.40
N CYS A 148 -8.12 -9.70 10.37
CA CYS A 148 -9.55 -9.86 10.67
C CYS A 148 -9.82 -9.51 12.12
N LYS A 149 -10.93 -8.82 12.35
CA LYS A 149 -11.65 -8.88 13.62
C LYS A 149 -12.55 -10.10 13.61
#